data_AF-A0AA95M923-F1
#
_entry.id   AF-A0AA95M923-F1
#
_cell.length_a   1.000
_cell.length_b   1.000
_cell.length_c   1.000
_cell.angle_alpha   90.00
_cell.angle_beta   90.00
_cell.angle_gamma   90.00
#
_symmetry.space_group_name_H-M   'P 1'
#
loop_
_entity.id
_entity.type
_entity.pdbx_description
1 polymer ?
#
loop_
_entity_poly.entity_id
_entity_poly.type
_entity_poly.pdbx_seq_one_letter_code
_entity_poly.pdbx_strand_id
1 'polypeptide(L)'
;MDELIEKLKKHIRWDEGMDDSMLPFYLEQGKNYVKKATGKEVEYLVIMCAGIFYEYRISEKELGEALDAMTPFFVQEVFSDAEDGQPI
;
A
#
# COMPACT_ATOMS: atom_id res chain seq x y z
N MET A 1 12.81 4.56 -5.70
CA MET A 1 11.70 3.84 -6.35
C MET A 1 12.08 2.37 -6.51
N ASP A 2 13.26 2.10 -7.04
CA ASP A 2 13.79 0.75 -7.30
C ASP A 2 13.71 -0.20 -6.10
N GLU A 3 14.06 0.25 -4.89
CA GLU A 3 13.93 -0.56 -3.67
C GLU A 3 12.49 -1.01 -3.41
N LEU A 4 11.50 -0.13 -3.63
CA LEU A 4 10.09 -0.46 -3.45
C LEU A 4 9.59 -1.41 -4.52
N ILE A 5 10.10 -1.30 -5.74
CA ILE A 5 9.81 -2.24 -6.83
C ILE A 5 10.27 -3.64 -6.43
N GLU A 6 11.50 -3.77 -5.93
CA GLU A 6 12.03 -5.07 -5.50
C GLU A 6 11.28 -5.65 -4.30
N LYS A 7 10.85 -4.81 -3.35
CA LYS A 7 10.00 -5.24 -2.23
C LYS A 7 8.62 -5.69 -2.73
N LEU A 8 8.01 -4.96 -3.66
CA LEU A 8 6.71 -5.31 -4.23
C LEU A 8 6.81 -6.62 -5.02
N LYS A 9 7.83 -6.79 -5.86
CA LYS A 9 8.10 -8.04 -6.60
C LYS A 9 8.15 -9.25 -5.67
N LYS A 10 8.88 -9.14 -4.55
CA LYS A 10 8.92 -10.20 -3.54
C LYS A 10 7.57 -10.44 -2.88
N HIS A 11 6.82 -9.37 -2.59
CA HIS A 11 5.51 -9.44 -1.95
C HIS A 11 4.48 -10.18 -2.83
N ILE A 12 4.41 -9.86 -4.12
CA ILE A 12 3.47 -10.48 -5.09
C ILE A 12 4.02 -11.76 -5.74
N ARG A 13 5.20 -12.23 -5.31
CA ARG A 13 5.89 -13.40 -5.87
C ARG A 13 6.08 -13.30 -7.39
N TRP A 14 6.62 -12.17 -7.82
CA TRP A 14 6.88 -11.85 -9.22
C TRP A 14 7.80 -12.88 -9.89
N ASP A 15 7.40 -13.36 -11.06
CA ASP A 15 8.21 -14.29 -11.84
C ASP A 15 9.22 -13.54 -12.73
N GLU A 16 10.42 -14.11 -12.86
CA GLU A 16 11.49 -13.56 -13.69
C GLU A 16 11.06 -13.51 -15.17
N GLY A 17 11.20 -12.34 -15.80
CA GLY A 17 10.83 -12.11 -17.20
C GLY A 17 9.41 -11.57 -17.42
N MET A 18 8.61 -11.38 -16.38
CA MET A 18 7.35 -10.64 -16.48
C MET A 18 7.59 -9.12 -16.67
N ASP A 19 6.69 -8.44 -17.39
CA ASP A 19 6.73 -6.98 -17.61
C ASP A 19 6.44 -6.20 -16.33
N ASP A 20 7.45 -5.49 -15.82
CA ASP A 20 7.38 -4.73 -14.57
C ASP A 20 7.07 -3.23 -14.77
N SER A 21 6.77 -2.81 -16.00
CA SER A 21 6.54 -1.41 -16.36
C SER A 21 5.42 -0.72 -15.56
N MET A 22 4.44 -1.49 -15.09
CA MET A 22 3.31 -0.98 -14.29
C MET A 22 3.55 -1.00 -12.78
N LEU A 23 4.61 -1.64 -12.28
CA LEU A 23 4.89 -1.69 -10.84
C LEU A 23 5.09 -0.29 -10.22
N PRO A 24 5.79 0.67 -10.87
CA PRO A 24 5.88 2.04 -10.37
C PRO A 24 4.51 2.71 -10.19
N PHE A 25 3.58 2.49 -11.13
CA PHE A 25 2.24 3.06 -11.07
C PHE A 25 1.46 2.56 -9.85
N TYR A 26 1.47 1.25 -9.58
CA TYR A 26 0.80 0.68 -8.40
C TYR A 26 1.43 1.15 -7.08
N LEU A 27 2.76 1.31 -7.05
CA LEU A 27 3.46 1.88 -5.90
C LEU A 27 3.08 3.33 -5.64
N GLU A 28 2.97 4.16 -6.68
CA GLU A 28 2.51 5.55 -6.55
C GLU A 28 1.07 5.62 -6.04
N GLN A 29 0.19 4.76 -6.55
CA GLN A 29 -1.18 4.68 -6.03
C GLN A 29 -1.21 4.22 -4.57
N GLY A 30 -0.42 3.20 -4.21
CA GLY A 30 -0.26 2.73 -2.83
C GLY A 30 0.22 3.85 -1.89
N LYS A 31 1.25 4.59 -2.30
CA LYS A 31 1.75 5.77 -1.55
C LYS A 31 0.67 6.83 -1.35
N ASN A 32 -0.02 7.20 -2.42
CA ASN A 32 -1.07 8.22 -2.37
C ASN A 32 -2.23 7.78 -1.46
N TYR A 33 -2.61 6.50 -1.50
CA TYR A 33 -3.68 5.96 -0.68
C TYR A 33 -3.31 5.97 0.80
N VAL A 34 -2.13 5.43 1.15
CA VAL A 34 -1.63 5.39 2.53
C VAL A 34 -1.46 6.81 3.08
N LYS A 35 -0.86 7.71 2.32
CA LYS A 35 -0.67 9.11 2.73
C LYS A 35 -1.98 9.83 3.00
N LYS A 36 -3.03 9.57 2.21
CA LYS A 36 -4.37 10.12 2.47
C LYS A 36 -5.04 9.50 3.69
N ALA A 37 -4.81 8.21 3.94
CA ALA A 37 -5.40 7.49 5.06
C ALA A 37 -4.73 7.81 6.41
N THR A 38 -3.42 8.05 6.42
CA THR A 38 -2.63 8.17 7.67
C THR A 38 -1.88 9.48 7.83
N GLY A 39 -1.75 10.30 6.77
CA GLY A 39 -0.86 11.46 6.74
C GLY A 39 0.62 11.12 6.53
N LYS A 40 0.98 9.84 6.48
CA LYS A 40 2.36 9.34 6.42
C LYS A 40 2.59 8.44 5.20
N GLU A 41 3.85 8.20 4.87
CA GLU A 41 4.24 7.23 3.82
C GLU A 41 4.84 5.97 4.47
N VAL A 42 3.99 5.18 5.13
CA VAL A 42 4.42 3.94 5.81
C VAL A 42 4.68 2.84 4.78
N GLU A 43 5.96 2.51 4.60
CA GLU A 43 6.42 1.61 3.54
C GLU A 43 5.66 0.29 3.50
N TYR A 44 5.47 -0.37 4.64
CA TYR A 44 4.75 -1.65 4.69
C TYR A 44 3.32 -1.53 4.13
N LEU A 45 2.59 -0.49 4.54
CA LEU A 45 1.22 -0.26 4.06
C LEU A 45 1.20 0.10 2.58
N VAL A 46 2.23 0.80 2.10
CA VAL A 46 2.39 1.12 0.68
C VAL A 46 2.55 -0.15 -0.15
N ILE A 47 3.39 -1.09 0.29
CA ILE A 47 3.58 -2.38 -0.38
C ILE A 47 2.30 -3.21 -0.38
N MET A 48 1.57 -3.26 0.75
CA MET A 48 0.28 -3.95 0.84
C MET A 48 -0.75 -3.36 -0.15
N CYS A 49 -0.92 -2.04 -0.16
CA CYS A 49 -1.88 -1.39 -1.06
C CYS A 49 -1.47 -1.54 -2.53
N ALA A 50 -0.17 -1.44 -2.84
CA ALA A 50 0.31 -1.66 -4.20
C ALA A 50 0.08 -3.10 -4.68
N GLY A 51 0.23 -4.09 -3.80
CA GLY A 51 -0.13 -5.49 -4.09
C GLY A 51 -1.63 -5.66 -4.37
N ILE A 52 -2.49 -5.01 -3.59
CA ILE A 52 -3.95 -4.99 -3.83
C ILE A 52 -4.27 -4.37 -5.20
N PHE A 53 -3.66 -3.24 -5.56
CA PHE A 53 -3.90 -2.60 -6.86
C PHE A 53 -3.34 -3.38 -8.04
N TYR A 54 -2.27 -4.14 -7.83
CA TYR A 54 -1.74 -5.07 -8.84
C TYR A 54 -2.73 -6.22 -9.13
N GLU A 55 -3.29 -6.82 -8.06
CA GLU A 55 -4.22 -7.95 -8.16
C GLU A 55 -5.58 -7.51 -8.71
N TYR A 56 -6.15 -6.44 -8.16
CA TYR A 56 -7.49 -5.95 -8.48
C TYR A 56 -7.43 -4.70 -9.36
N ARG A 57 -7.41 -4.93 -10.68
CA ARG A 57 -7.29 -3.87 -11.70
C ARG A 57 -8.62 -3.23 -12.12
N ILE A 58 -9.75 -3.75 -11.60
CA ILE A 58 -11.10 -3.28 -11.89
C ILE A 58 -11.78 -2.95 -10.56
N SER A 59 -12.56 -1.88 -10.53
CA SER A 59 -13.32 -1.46 -9.36
C SER A 59 -14.51 -2.39 -9.11
N GLU A 60 -14.22 -3.54 -8.51
CA GLU A 60 -15.17 -4.57 -8.14
C GLU A 60 -15.27 -4.71 -6.62
N LYS A 61 -16.19 -5.57 -6.17
CA LYS A 61 -16.48 -5.76 -4.74
C LYS A 61 -15.25 -6.21 -3.98
N GLU A 62 -14.47 -7.12 -4.55
CA GLU A 62 -13.28 -7.72 -3.98
C GLU A 62 -12.17 -6.69 -3.73
N LEU A 63 -12.02 -5.69 -4.61
CA LEU A 63 -11.11 -4.55 -4.38
C LEU A 63 -11.53 -3.78 -3.13
N GLY A 64 -12.83 -3.47 -3.01
CA GLY A 64 -13.38 -2.77 -1.85
C GLY A 64 -13.13 -3.55 -0.56
N GLU A 65 -13.43 -4.84 -0.55
CA GLU A 65 -13.22 -5.72 0.60
C GLU A 65 -11.73 -5.81 1.00
N ALA A 66 -10.83 -5.89 0.02
CA ALA A 66 -9.39 -5.90 0.28
C ALA A 66 -8.89 -4.57 0.89
N LEU A 67 -9.39 -3.43 0.40
CA LEU A 67 -9.05 -2.12 0.96
C LEU A 67 -9.65 -1.88 2.34
N ASP A 68 -10.88 -2.36 2.59
CA ASP A 68 -11.54 -2.27 3.91
C ASP A 68 -10.81 -3.15 4.95
N ALA A 69 -10.26 -4.29 4.53
CA ALA A 69 -9.42 -5.12 5.40
C ALA A 69 -8.14 -4.38 5.88
N MET A 70 -7.71 -3.33 5.17
CA MET A 70 -6.57 -2.51 5.57
C MET A 70 -6.92 -1.48 6.65
N THR A 71 -8.20 -1.20 6.91
CA THR A 71 -8.63 -0.18 7.87
C THR A 71 -8.01 -0.30 9.26
N PRO A 72 -7.95 -1.49 9.92
CA PRO A 72 -7.35 -1.61 11.24
C PRO A 72 -5.88 -1.17 11.28
N PHE A 73 -5.13 -1.40 10.20
CA PHE A 73 -3.72 -1.03 10.12
C PHE A 73 -3.54 0.49 9.97
N PHE A 74 -4.40 1.16 9.18
CA PHE A 74 -4.40 2.62 9.10
C PHE A 74 -4.76 3.27 10.42
N VAL A 75 -5.79 2.73 11.10
CA VAL A 75 -6.21 3.19 12.42
C VAL A 75 -5.05 3.08 13.42
N GLN A 76 -4.40 1.92 13.49
CA GLN A 76 -3.25 1.71 14.36
C GLN A 76 -2.14 2.74 14.08
N GLU A 77 -1.80 2.97 12.80
CA GLU A 77 -0.74 3.89 12.42
C GLU A 77 -1.02 5.34 12.83
N VAL A 78 -2.27 5.78 12.69
CA VAL A 78 -2.69 7.13 13.11
C VAL A 78 -2.63 7.27 14.63
N PHE A 79 -3.03 6.26 15.38
CA PHE A 79 -2.99 6.30 16.84
C PHE A 79 -1.59 6.13 17.44
N SER A 80 -0.69 5.44 16.74
CA SER A 80 0.72 5.30 17.16
C SER A 80 1.42 6.66 17.28
N ASP A 81 1.01 7.65 16.48
CA ASP A 81 1.51 9.03 16.56
C ASP A 81 0.93 9.81 17.75
N ALA A 82 -0.28 9.47 18.20
CA ALA A 82 -0.95 10.16 19.29
C ALA A 82 -0.34 9.83 20.67
N GLU A 83 0.38 8.70 20.78
CA GLU A 83 1.05 8.28 22.02
C GLU A 83 2.42 8.95 22.24
N ASP A 84 3.00 9.60 21.22
CA ASP A 84 4.29 10.32 21.31
C ASP A 84 4.18 11.78 21.82
N GLY A 85 3.03 12.17 22.37
CA GLY A 85 2.96 13.29 23.33
C GLY A 85 2.80 14.70 22.76
N GLN A 86 2.18 14.87 21.59
CA GLN A 86 1.71 16.20 21.15
C GLN A 86 0.18 16.22 21.07
N PRO A 87 -0.51 17.12 21.81
CA PRO A 87 -1.96 17.23 21.74
C PRO A 87 -2.37 17.79 20.38
N ILE A 88 -3.39 17.17 19.79
CA ILE A 88 -4.16 17.65 18.63
C ILE A 88 -4.77 19.04 18.86
#